data_AF-A0A968LZB0-F1
#
_entry.id   AF-A0A968LZB0-F1
#
_cell.length_a   1.000
_cell.length_b   1.000
_cell.length_c   1.000
_cell.angle_alpha   90.00
_cell.angle_beta   90.00
_cell.angle_gamma   90.00
#
_symmetry.space_group_name_H-M   'P 1'
#
loop_
_entity.id
_entity.type
_entity.pdbx_description
1 polymer ?
#
loop_
_entity_poly.entity_id
_entity_poly.type
_entity_poly.pdbx_seq_one_letter_code
_entity_poly.pdbx_strand_id
1 'polypeptide(L)'
;MTIVKRIPRRVKRSRPNLWLERLMALIAVINLLIVGFDLSYIPVRDFWLLGQVTIGEIKTAYGQLPGIELDLLPENVSKLITQYDVVKGIIPNRDTQEYLAKVEQLKLELATNGVDSAKAKTLFGDIRRRSIEIVQTNAFAEANKTGNLERIKNRMRSHLPNQDNSAKAAFWRFWTPDYFKGRVAEEMTFFETEIKPLLETNYYRAIGENGGYVDYFGLIDFPFGVLFALEFLGRSWFISRRRVGISWLDAMLWRWYDIFFLLPIWRWLRVIPVTVRLSQAQIINLNSIQKQLSQGLVAGIAEDVTEVVIIRLINQIQTSVRNGDLGRLLSQQTAHTYVDINDTNEIIELIRILAKVTADRVLPAIQPEVETLLQYSIEKSLKQSPAYQGIKILPGSDRTISSISRQLVSQSYSAFSSTLQAALAEDKQFDRLVESLISNIGKSFSSELQAQQSMTKIELLLVDLLEEIKINYVERLSQEDIEDILEQTRSLRQQS
;
A
#
# COMPACT_ATOMS: atom_id res chain seq x y z
N MET A 1 28.55 24.26 -37.25
CA MET A 1 28.25 23.14 -36.33
C MET A 1 26.78 23.22 -35.96
N THR A 2 25.97 22.30 -36.46
CA THR A 2 24.51 22.28 -36.29
C THR A 2 24.14 21.70 -34.93
N ILE A 3 23.48 22.49 -34.09
CA ILE A 3 22.99 22.06 -32.77
C ILE A 3 21.80 21.12 -32.98
N VAL A 4 22.00 19.83 -32.72
CA VAL A 4 20.94 18.82 -32.73
C VAL A 4 20.08 19.01 -31.49
N LYS A 5 18.90 19.61 -31.67
CA LYS A 5 17.87 19.73 -30.63
C LYS A 5 17.31 18.34 -30.32
N ARG A 6 17.79 17.69 -29.26
CA ARG A 6 17.22 16.43 -28.78
C ARG A 6 15.82 16.72 -28.22
N ILE A 7 14.81 16.24 -28.94
CA ILE A 7 13.42 16.25 -28.48
C ILE A 7 13.30 15.27 -27.30
N PRO A 8 12.73 15.68 -26.15
CA PRO A 8 12.50 14.77 -25.05
C PRO A 8 11.55 13.66 -25.51
N ARG A 9 12.01 12.41 -25.49
CA ARG A 9 11.14 11.24 -25.69
C ARG A 9 10.11 11.24 -24.56
N ARG A 10 8.87 11.63 -24.87
CA ARG A 10 7.71 11.38 -24.01
C ARG A 10 7.68 9.88 -23.71
N VAL A 11 8.02 9.49 -22.48
CA VAL A 11 7.78 8.16 -21.96
C VAL A 11 6.27 7.94 -22.06
N LYS A 12 5.82 7.08 -22.98
CA LYS A 12 4.43 6.67 -23.06
C LYS A 12 4.07 6.05 -21.71
N ARG A 13 3.31 6.78 -20.87
CA ARG A 13 2.60 6.19 -19.73
C ARG A 13 1.82 5.00 -20.27
N SER A 14 2.27 3.80 -19.91
CA SER A 14 1.58 2.54 -20.23
C SER A 14 0.18 2.66 -19.65
N ARG A 15 -0.82 3.01 -20.46
CA ARG A 15 -2.21 2.93 -20.05
C ARG A 15 -2.48 1.45 -19.78
N PRO A 16 -2.71 1.02 -18.53
CA PRO A 16 -3.14 -0.35 -18.30
C PRO A 16 -4.40 -0.58 -19.14
N ASN A 17 -4.53 -1.77 -19.73
CA ASN A 17 -5.71 -2.12 -20.51
C ASN A 17 -6.93 -2.11 -19.57
N LEU A 18 -7.62 -0.97 -19.50
CA LEU A 18 -8.77 -0.73 -18.60
C LEU A 18 -9.84 -1.82 -18.74
N TRP A 19 -9.96 -2.40 -19.92
CA TRP A 19 -10.88 -3.52 -20.17
C TRP A 19 -10.50 -4.79 -19.38
N LEU A 20 -9.21 -5.13 -19.31
CA LEU A 20 -8.75 -6.27 -18.51
C LEU A 20 -8.95 -6.02 -17.01
N GLU A 21 -8.72 -4.79 -16.54
CA GLU A 21 -8.98 -4.43 -15.15
C GLU A 21 -10.47 -4.55 -14.79
N ARG A 22 -11.36 -4.12 -15.69
CA ARG A 22 -12.82 -4.28 -15.52
C ARG A 22 -13.25 -5.75 -15.50
N LEU A 23 -12.72 -6.57 -16.40
CA LEU A 23 -13.01 -8.01 -16.42
C LEU A 23 -12.56 -8.68 -15.12
N MET A 24 -11.34 -8.41 -14.67
CA MET A 24 -10.81 -8.96 -13.43
C MET A 24 -11.56 -8.47 -12.18
N ALA A 25 -12.00 -7.20 -12.17
CA ALA A 25 -12.85 -6.67 -11.11
C ALA A 25 -14.22 -7.37 -11.08
N LEU A 26 -14.83 -7.64 -12.24
CA LEU A 26 -16.08 -8.38 -12.33
C LEU A 26 -15.94 -9.80 -11.77
N ILE A 27 -14.88 -10.52 -12.16
CA ILE A 27 -14.60 -11.88 -11.65
C ILE A 27 -14.40 -11.85 -10.13
N ALA A 28 -13.68 -10.86 -9.62
CA ALA A 28 -13.49 -10.67 -8.18
C ALA A 28 -14.81 -10.42 -7.43
N VAL A 29 -15.72 -9.61 -7.98
CA VAL A 29 -17.05 -9.38 -7.40
C VAL A 29 -17.87 -10.68 -7.40
N ILE A 30 -17.88 -11.42 -8.52
CA ILE A 30 -18.59 -12.70 -8.61
C ILE A 30 -18.06 -13.67 -7.56
N ASN A 31 -16.73 -13.80 -7.42
CA ASN A 31 -16.14 -14.65 -6.39
C ASN A 31 -16.55 -14.20 -4.98
N LEU A 32 -16.55 -12.90 -4.69
CA LEU A 32 -16.98 -12.37 -3.40
C LEU A 32 -18.45 -12.69 -3.10
N LEU A 33 -19.34 -12.59 -4.08
CA LEU A 33 -20.76 -12.95 -3.93
C LEU A 33 -20.92 -14.44 -3.64
N ILE A 34 -20.19 -15.31 -4.35
CA ILE A 34 -20.20 -16.76 -4.13
C ILE A 34 -19.69 -17.10 -2.71
N VAL A 35 -18.62 -16.45 -2.26
CA VAL A 35 -18.11 -16.58 -0.88
C VAL A 35 -19.13 -16.07 0.14
N GLY A 36 -19.77 -14.93 -0.12
CA GLY A 36 -20.79 -14.36 0.77
C GLY A 36 -22.01 -15.27 0.90
N PHE A 37 -22.43 -15.89 -0.21
CA PHE A 37 -23.46 -16.91 -0.22
C PHE A 37 -23.04 -18.14 0.60
N ASP A 38 -21.84 -18.67 0.37
CA ASP A 38 -21.31 -19.84 1.10
C ASP A 38 -21.26 -19.65 2.62
N LEU A 39 -20.80 -18.48 3.05
CA LEU A 39 -20.72 -18.12 4.47
C LEU A 39 -22.11 -17.92 5.10
N SER A 40 -23.08 -17.38 4.35
CA SER A 40 -24.44 -17.14 4.83
C SER A 40 -25.37 -18.35 4.67
N TYR A 41 -24.98 -19.37 3.91
CA TYR A 41 -25.85 -20.49 3.56
C TYR A 41 -26.38 -21.24 4.78
N ILE A 42 -25.51 -21.68 5.70
CA ILE A 42 -25.93 -22.48 6.87
C ILE A 42 -26.85 -21.68 7.81
N PRO A 43 -26.50 -20.44 8.22
CA PRO A 43 -27.38 -19.62 9.05
C PRO A 43 -28.74 -19.32 8.42
N VAL A 44 -28.77 -19.10 7.11
CA VAL A 44 -29.98 -18.69 6.37
C VAL A 44 -30.69 -19.88 5.71
N ARG A 45 -30.20 -21.11 5.90
CA ARG A 45 -30.73 -22.33 5.24
C ARG A 45 -32.22 -22.53 5.44
N ASP A 46 -32.73 -22.26 6.65
CA ASP A 46 -34.15 -22.46 6.94
C ASP A 46 -35.03 -21.54 6.09
N PHE A 47 -34.56 -20.33 5.80
CA PHE A 47 -35.22 -19.44 4.85
C PHE A 47 -35.16 -20.00 3.43
N TRP A 48 -33.99 -20.51 2.98
CA TRP A 48 -33.86 -21.13 1.66
C TRP A 48 -34.75 -22.36 1.48
N LEU A 49 -34.96 -23.13 2.54
CA LEU A 49 -35.79 -24.34 2.54
C LEU A 49 -37.28 -23.99 2.58
N LEU A 50 -37.69 -23.13 3.53
CA LEU A 50 -39.09 -22.87 3.83
C LEU A 50 -39.70 -21.72 3.04
N GLY A 51 -38.89 -20.78 2.54
CA GLY A 51 -39.35 -19.58 1.84
C GLY A 51 -40.09 -18.56 2.70
N GLN A 52 -40.33 -18.88 3.97
CA GLN A 52 -41.12 -18.09 4.89
C GLN A 52 -40.25 -17.09 5.66
N VAL A 53 -40.64 -15.82 5.65
CA VAL A 53 -40.08 -14.78 6.52
C VAL A 53 -41.20 -14.14 7.31
N THR A 54 -41.02 -14.08 8.63
CA THR A 54 -41.90 -13.34 9.52
C THR A 54 -41.36 -11.91 9.68
N ILE A 55 -42.06 -10.93 9.13
CA ILE A 55 -41.69 -9.51 9.25
C ILE A 55 -42.57 -8.83 10.31
N GLY A 56 -41.97 -8.01 11.16
CA GLY A 56 -42.71 -7.19 12.14
C GLY A 56 -43.15 -7.94 13.39
N GLU A 57 -42.58 -9.11 13.68
CA GLU A 57 -42.76 -9.76 14.98
C GLU A 57 -42.06 -8.91 16.06
N ILE A 58 -42.85 -8.25 16.90
CA ILE A 58 -42.34 -7.42 18.00
C ILE A 58 -42.69 -8.12 19.32
N LYS A 59 -41.65 -8.60 20.01
CA LYS A 59 -41.76 -9.11 21.39
C LYS A 59 -41.26 -8.04 22.35
N THR A 60 -42.16 -7.46 23.13
CA THR A 60 -41.82 -6.56 24.24
C THR A 60 -42.25 -7.16 25.58
N ALA A 61 -41.81 -6.55 26.68
CA ALA A 61 -42.29 -6.90 28.02
C ALA A 61 -43.81 -6.66 28.22
N TYR A 62 -44.43 -5.85 27.36
CA TYR A 62 -45.81 -5.38 27.52
C TYR A 62 -46.79 -6.01 26.52
N GLY A 63 -46.31 -6.82 25.59
CA GLY A 63 -47.15 -7.46 24.58
C GLY A 63 -46.36 -8.07 23.43
N GLN A 64 -47.03 -8.96 22.70
CA GLN A 64 -46.51 -9.59 21.48
C GLN A 64 -47.41 -9.21 20.32
N LEU A 65 -46.83 -8.58 19.31
CA LEU A 65 -47.48 -8.39 18.01
C LEU A 65 -47.06 -9.54 17.10
N PRO A 66 -48.00 -10.38 16.63
CA PRO A 66 -47.67 -11.42 15.66
C PRO A 66 -47.17 -10.76 14.38
N GLY A 67 -46.02 -11.22 13.88
CA GLY A 67 -45.50 -10.74 12.61
C GLY A 67 -46.31 -11.27 11.43
N ILE A 68 -46.14 -10.64 10.28
CA ILE A 68 -46.75 -11.08 9.02
C ILE A 68 -45.81 -12.10 8.39
N GLU A 69 -46.34 -13.30 8.13
CA GLU A 69 -45.62 -14.35 7.40
C GLU A 69 -45.74 -14.09 5.89
N LEU A 70 -44.60 -13.99 5.21
CA LEU A 70 -44.52 -13.82 3.77
C LEU A 70 -43.81 -15.03 3.17
N ASP A 71 -44.45 -15.66 2.18
CA ASP A 71 -43.83 -16.66 1.33
C ASP A 71 -43.15 -15.96 0.15
N LEU A 72 -41.83 -15.88 0.21
CA LEU A 72 -41.01 -15.06 -0.70
C LEU A 72 -40.26 -15.89 -1.73
N LEU A 73 -40.17 -17.21 -1.55
CA LEU A 73 -39.36 -18.09 -2.39
C LEU A 73 -40.23 -19.17 -3.04
N PRO A 74 -40.44 -19.09 -4.36
CA PRO A 74 -41.06 -20.17 -5.11
C PRO A 74 -40.35 -21.51 -4.89
N GLU A 75 -41.10 -22.61 -4.83
CA GLU A 75 -40.55 -23.94 -4.55
C GLU A 75 -39.40 -24.36 -5.48
N ASN A 76 -39.46 -23.97 -6.76
CA ASN A 76 -38.41 -24.27 -7.73
C ASN A 76 -37.09 -23.57 -7.38
N VAL A 77 -37.15 -22.37 -6.82
CA VAL A 77 -35.98 -21.63 -6.36
C VAL A 77 -35.43 -22.25 -5.07
N SER A 78 -36.30 -22.61 -4.12
CA SER A 78 -35.91 -23.34 -2.91
C SER A 78 -35.19 -24.64 -3.25
N LYS A 79 -35.75 -25.46 -4.15
CA LYS A 79 -35.14 -26.73 -4.62
C LYS A 79 -33.81 -26.51 -5.32
N LEU A 80 -33.66 -25.45 -6.13
CA LEU A 80 -32.39 -25.12 -6.78
C LEU A 80 -31.31 -24.74 -5.77
N ILE A 81 -31.65 -23.88 -4.81
CA ILE A 81 -30.69 -23.36 -3.81
C ILE A 81 -30.29 -24.47 -2.83
N THR A 82 -31.24 -25.29 -2.39
CA THR A 82 -30.99 -26.38 -1.43
C THR A 82 -30.16 -27.52 -1.99
N GLN A 83 -29.96 -27.62 -3.31
CA GLN A 83 -28.94 -28.53 -3.89
C GLN A 83 -27.53 -28.24 -3.36
N TYR A 84 -27.30 -27.02 -2.89
CA TYR A 84 -26.06 -26.61 -2.25
C TYR A 84 -25.78 -27.32 -0.91
N ASP A 85 -26.77 -28.01 -0.34
CA ASP A 85 -26.59 -28.87 0.83
C ASP A 85 -25.45 -29.87 0.66
N VAL A 86 -25.28 -30.40 -0.56
CA VAL A 86 -24.19 -31.33 -0.89
C VAL A 86 -22.82 -30.68 -0.65
N VAL A 87 -22.67 -29.39 -0.98
CA VAL A 87 -21.42 -28.65 -0.78
C VAL A 87 -21.11 -28.50 0.70
N LYS A 88 -22.13 -28.30 1.54
CA LYS A 88 -21.99 -28.16 3.00
C LYS A 88 -22.02 -29.49 3.77
N GLY A 89 -22.09 -30.62 3.07
CA GLY A 89 -22.17 -31.96 3.67
C GLY A 89 -23.45 -32.17 4.47
N ILE A 90 -24.53 -31.49 4.10
CA ILE A 90 -25.83 -31.57 4.77
C ILE A 90 -26.60 -32.77 4.24
N ILE A 91 -27.07 -33.60 5.18
CA ILE A 91 -27.80 -34.83 4.90
C ILE A 91 -29.11 -34.78 5.69
N PRO A 92 -30.27 -35.11 5.08
CA PRO A 92 -31.53 -35.20 5.82
C PRO A 92 -31.42 -36.08 7.06
N ASN A 93 -31.99 -35.63 8.18
CA ASN A 93 -31.96 -36.41 9.42
C ASN A 93 -32.74 -37.72 9.25
N ARG A 94 -32.06 -38.87 9.39
CA ARG A 94 -32.66 -40.19 9.14
C ARG A 94 -33.91 -40.44 9.97
N ASP A 95 -33.86 -40.15 11.27
CA ASP A 95 -34.97 -40.45 12.18
C ASP A 95 -36.19 -39.56 11.90
N THR A 96 -35.93 -38.32 11.49
CA THR A 96 -36.95 -37.36 11.04
C THR A 96 -37.58 -37.81 9.72
N GLN A 97 -36.77 -38.27 8.75
CA GLN A 97 -37.27 -38.80 7.48
C GLN A 97 -38.11 -40.06 7.68
N GLU A 98 -37.68 -40.97 8.55
CA GLU A 98 -38.46 -42.15 8.92
C GLU A 98 -39.79 -41.76 9.59
N TYR A 99 -39.77 -40.77 10.48
CA TYR A 99 -40.96 -40.24 11.13
C TYR A 99 -41.96 -39.68 10.10
N LEU A 100 -41.50 -38.81 9.19
CA LEU A 100 -42.33 -38.22 8.14
C LEU A 100 -42.87 -39.30 7.17
N ALA A 101 -42.04 -40.27 6.79
CA ALA A 101 -42.48 -41.40 5.96
C ALA A 101 -43.58 -42.23 6.63
N LYS A 102 -43.52 -42.41 7.96
CA LYS A 102 -44.58 -43.07 8.72
C LYS A 102 -45.87 -42.25 8.76
N VAL A 103 -45.78 -40.92 8.87
CA VAL A 103 -46.94 -40.04 8.78
C VAL A 103 -47.59 -40.12 7.38
N GLU A 104 -46.80 -40.15 6.31
CA GLU A 104 -47.33 -40.34 4.95
C GLU A 104 -47.99 -41.72 4.78
N GLN A 105 -47.40 -42.79 5.34
CA GLN A 105 -48.03 -44.11 5.37
C GLN A 105 -49.37 -44.09 6.11
N LEU A 106 -49.45 -43.35 7.23
CA LEU A 106 -50.69 -43.18 7.98
C LEU A 106 -51.72 -42.40 7.14
N LYS A 107 -51.33 -41.30 6.50
CA LYS A 107 -52.22 -40.52 5.63
C LYS A 107 -52.86 -41.39 4.53
N LEU A 108 -52.07 -42.21 3.84
CA LEU A 108 -52.56 -43.14 2.82
C LEU A 108 -53.50 -44.21 3.40
N GLU A 109 -53.16 -44.76 4.57
CA GLU A 109 -53.98 -45.76 5.27
C GLU A 109 -55.32 -45.18 5.73
N LEU A 110 -55.32 -43.98 6.28
CA LEU A 110 -56.53 -43.28 6.73
C LEU A 110 -57.46 -42.95 5.57
N ALA A 111 -56.91 -42.61 4.40
CA ALA A 111 -57.70 -42.35 3.20
C ALA A 111 -58.36 -43.61 2.62
N THR A 112 -57.72 -44.78 2.77
CA THR A 112 -58.17 -46.03 2.13
C THR A 112 -59.04 -46.88 3.06
N ASN A 113 -58.59 -47.08 4.30
CA ASN A 113 -59.14 -48.06 5.25
C ASN A 113 -59.70 -47.42 6.52
N GLY A 114 -59.56 -46.10 6.67
CA GLY A 114 -60.08 -45.35 7.81
C GLY A 114 -59.26 -45.51 9.10
N VAL A 115 -59.69 -44.76 10.12
CA VAL A 115 -58.98 -44.56 11.39
C VAL A 115 -58.94 -45.82 12.27
N ASP A 116 -59.93 -46.69 12.15
CA ASP A 116 -60.09 -47.87 13.01
C ASP A 116 -59.36 -49.13 12.50
N SER A 117 -58.73 -49.07 11.32
CA SER A 117 -57.97 -50.19 10.76
C SER A 117 -56.82 -50.62 11.68
N ALA A 118 -56.51 -51.92 11.69
CA ALA A 118 -55.43 -52.46 12.52
C ALA A 118 -54.08 -51.81 12.19
N LYS A 119 -53.82 -51.57 10.90
CA LYS A 119 -52.60 -50.91 10.42
C LYS A 119 -52.52 -49.44 10.81
N ALA A 120 -53.63 -48.69 10.76
CA ALA A 120 -53.66 -47.30 11.26
C ALA A 120 -53.34 -47.25 12.76
N LYS A 121 -53.92 -48.14 13.58
CA LYS A 121 -53.63 -48.23 15.03
C LYS A 121 -52.14 -48.46 15.31
N THR A 122 -51.48 -49.35 14.55
CA THR A 122 -50.04 -49.56 14.66
C THR A 122 -49.25 -48.30 14.28
N LEU A 123 -49.60 -47.66 13.16
CA LEU A 123 -48.94 -46.43 12.69
C LEU A 123 -49.08 -45.28 13.70
N PHE A 124 -50.27 -45.05 14.26
CA PHE A 124 -50.46 -44.08 15.34
C PHE A 124 -49.56 -44.37 16.54
N GLY A 125 -49.49 -45.63 16.98
CA GLY A 125 -48.63 -46.03 18.09
C GLY A 125 -47.15 -45.74 17.85
N ASP A 126 -46.66 -46.04 16.64
CA ASP A 126 -45.27 -45.81 16.25
C ASP A 126 -44.93 -44.33 16.14
N ILE A 127 -45.76 -43.55 15.43
CA ILE A 127 -45.57 -42.10 15.26
C ILE A 127 -45.63 -41.40 16.62
N ARG A 128 -46.57 -41.79 17.50
CA ARG A 128 -46.67 -41.27 18.86
C ARG A 128 -45.39 -41.50 19.66
N ARG A 129 -44.85 -42.73 19.64
CA ARG A 129 -43.58 -43.05 20.35
C ARG A 129 -42.43 -42.19 19.83
N ARG A 130 -42.27 -42.09 18.51
CA ARG A 130 -41.22 -41.27 17.88
C ARG A 130 -41.37 -39.77 18.16
N SER A 131 -42.60 -39.26 18.19
CA SER A 131 -42.88 -37.86 18.56
C SER A 131 -42.36 -37.54 19.96
N ILE A 132 -42.60 -38.45 20.91
CA ILE A 132 -42.15 -38.32 22.29
C ILE A 132 -40.62 -38.34 22.37
N GLU A 133 -39.99 -39.24 21.62
CA GLU A 133 -38.54 -39.35 21.54
C GLU A 133 -37.90 -38.06 21.01
N ILE A 134 -38.39 -37.53 19.87
CA ILE A 134 -37.92 -36.25 19.29
C ILE A 134 -37.99 -35.10 20.30
N VAL A 135 -39.09 -35.02 21.05
CA VAL A 135 -39.31 -33.98 22.07
C VAL A 135 -38.36 -34.15 23.27
N GLN A 136 -38.01 -35.39 23.62
CA GLN A 136 -37.24 -35.72 24.82
C GLN A 136 -35.72 -35.68 24.60
N THR A 137 -35.22 -36.13 23.44
CA THR A 137 -33.78 -36.28 23.18
C THR A 137 -33.11 -35.02 22.60
N ASN A 138 -33.86 -33.92 22.46
CA ASN A 138 -33.42 -32.72 21.75
C ASN A 138 -32.82 -33.06 20.37
N ALA A 139 -33.58 -33.80 19.56
CA ALA A 139 -33.13 -34.37 18.28
C ALA A 139 -32.68 -33.35 17.22
N PHE A 140 -32.75 -32.04 17.52
CA PHE A 140 -32.40 -30.91 16.66
C PHE A 140 -31.12 -30.20 17.12
N ALA A 141 -30.54 -30.60 18.26
CA ALA A 141 -29.37 -29.95 18.84
C ALA A 141 -28.16 -30.02 17.92
N GLU A 142 -27.92 -31.18 17.30
CA GLU A 142 -26.78 -31.43 16.42
C GLU A 142 -26.79 -30.52 15.18
N ALA A 143 -27.98 -30.22 14.66
CA ALA A 143 -28.17 -29.30 13.56
C ALA A 143 -28.12 -27.81 13.98
N ASN A 144 -27.95 -27.53 15.28
CA ASN A 144 -28.16 -26.22 15.88
C ASN A 144 -29.58 -25.65 15.61
N LYS A 145 -30.59 -26.53 15.61
CA LYS A 145 -32.00 -26.22 15.30
C LYS A 145 -32.93 -26.36 16.50
N THR A 146 -32.40 -26.31 17.73
CA THR A 146 -33.21 -26.38 18.97
C THR A 146 -34.37 -25.39 18.97
N GLY A 147 -34.19 -24.20 18.39
CA GLY A 147 -35.26 -23.20 18.24
C GLY A 147 -36.46 -23.70 17.42
N ASN A 148 -36.23 -24.48 16.35
CA ASN A 148 -37.31 -25.07 15.55
C ASN A 148 -38.04 -26.16 16.32
N LEU A 149 -37.33 -26.95 17.13
CA LEU A 149 -37.95 -27.91 18.05
C LEU A 149 -38.83 -27.21 19.10
N GLU A 150 -38.40 -26.07 19.65
CA GLU A 150 -39.24 -25.30 20.56
C GLU A 150 -40.48 -24.70 19.87
N ARG A 151 -40.34 -24.24 18.62
CA ARG A 151 -41.49 -23.82 17.81
C ARG A 151 -42.49 -24.96 17.60
N ILE A 152 -42.01 -26.16 17.26
CA ILE A 152 -42.85 -27.37 17.13
C ILE A 152 -43.57 -27.67 18.45
N LYS A 153 -42.84 -27.69 19.57
CA LYS A 153 -43.41 -27.92 20.90
C LYS A 153 -44.49 -26.89 21.25
N ASN A 154 -44.26 -25.62 20.94
CA ASN A 154 -45.22 -24.55 21.19
C ASN A 154 -46.46 -24.66 20.30
N ARG A 155 -46.29 -24.90 18.99
CA ARG A 155 -47.41 -25.13 18.05
C ARG A 155 -48.29 -26.28 18.52
N MET A 156 -47.70 -27.38 19.01
CA MET A 156 -48.46 -28.50 19.57
C MET A 156 -49.18 -28.17 20.88
N ARG A 157 -48.55 -27.41 21.81
CA ARG A 157 -49.20 -26.96 23.05
C ARG A 157 -50.39 -26.04 22.76
N SER A 158 -50.25 -25.15 21.78
CA SER A 158 -51.32 -24.24 21.36
C SER A 158 -52.47 -24.97 20.67
N HIS A 159 -52.16 -25.96 19.83
CA HIS A 159 -53.17 -26.74 19.10
C HIS A 159 -53.94 -27.70 20.02
N LEU A 160 -53.25 -28.40 20.92
CA LEU A 160 -53.87 -29.28 21.94
C LEU A 160 -53.42 -28.89 23.37
N PRO A 161 -54.05 -27.84 23.96
CA PRO A 161 -53.76 -27.44 25.34
C PRO A 161 -54.05 -28.57 26.33
N ASN A 162 -53.20 -28.68 27.34
CA ASN A 162 -53.33 -29.62 28.44
C ASN A 162 -52.92 -28.97 29.76
N GLN A 163 -53.34 -29.56 30.87
CA GLN A 163 -53.18 -28.99 32.22
C GLN A 163 -51.72 -28.71 32.57
N ASP A 164 -50.80 -29.56 32.11
CA ASP A 164 -49.37 -29.46 32.41
C ASP A 164 -48.60 -28.56 31.44
N ASN A 165 -49.28 -27.95 30.45
CA ASN A 165 -48.67 -27.23 29.33
C ASN A 165 -47.51 -28.01 28.66
N SER A 166 -47.67 -29.33 28.54
CA SER A 166 -46.65 -30.27 28.10
C SER A 166 -46.80 -30.59 26.62
N ALA A 167 -45.77 -30.29 25.83
CA ALA A 167 -45.73 -30.68 24.42
C ALA A 167 -45.73 -32.21 24.25
N LYS A 168 -45.11 -32.94 25.19
CA LYS A 168 -45.11 -34.42 25.18
C LYS A 168 -46.53 -34.98 25.37
N ALA A 169 -47.32 -34.40 26.27
CA ALA A 169 -48.72 -34.78 26.45
C ALA A 169 -49.58 -34.41 25.24
N ALA A 170 -49.34 -33.24 24.63
CA ALA A 170 -50.03 -32.82 23.40
C ALA A 170 -49.77 -33.80 22.24
N PHE A 171 -48.51 -34.14 21.97
CA PHE A 171 -48.15 -35.15 20.96
C PHE A 171 -48.72 -36.53 21.26
N TRP A 172 -48.74 -36.93 22.53
CA TRP A 172 -49.30 -38.22 22.94
C TRP A 172 -50.79 -38.31 22.62
N ARG A 173 -51.55 -37.23 22.87
CA ARG A 173 -52.99 -37.15 22.61
C ARG A 173 -53.31 -37.00 21.13
N PHE A 174 -52.52 -36.18 20.42
CA PHE A 174 -52.70 -35.91 18.99
C PHE A 174 -52.66 -37.22 18.19
N TRP A 175 -51.60 -38.03 18.34
CA TRP A 175 -51.45 -39.29 17.61
C TRP A 175 -52.23 -40.45 18.23
N THR A 176 -53.56 -40.33 18.25
CA THR A 176 -54.47 -41.41 18.67
C THR A 176 -55.61 -41.61 17.67
N PRO A 177 -56.07 -42.86 17.47
CA PRO A 177 -57.23 -43.13 16.62
C PRO A 177 -58.46 -42.34 17.03
N ASP A 178 -58.75 -42.26 18.34
CA ASP A 178 -59.94 -41.56 18.83
C ASP A 178 -59.88 -40.05 18.59
N TYR A 179 -58.68 -39.45 18.62
CA TYR A 179 -58.53 -38.05 18.28
C TYR A 179 -58.82 -37.79 16.79
N PHE A 180 -58.37 -38.67 15.90
CA PHE A 180 -58.54 -38.50 14.45
C PHE A 180 -59.94 -38.83 13.92
N LYS A 181 -60.82 -39.45 14.72
CA LYS A 181 -62.22 -39.73 14.31
C LYS A 181 -62.96 -38.44 13.94
N GLY A 182 -63.42 -38.37 12.70
CA GLY A 182 -64.16 -37.21 12.15
C GLY A 182 -63.31 -35.96 11.87
N ARG A 183 -61.99 -36.00 12.08
CA ARG A 183 -61.10 -34.82 11.99
C ARG A 183 -59.84 -35.03 11.13
N VAL A 184 -59.75 -36.15 10.41
CA VAL A 184 -58.56 -36.53 9.64
C VAL A 184 -58.04 -35.40 8.74
N ALA A 185 -58.90 -34.74 7.98
CA ALA A 185 -58.49 -33.70 7.04
C ALA A 185 -57.93 -32.45 7.75
N GLU A 186 -58.60 -31.98 8.80
CA GLU A 186 -58.18 -30.82 9.60
C GLU A 186 -56.84 -31.08 10.29
N GLU A 187 -56.72 -32.20 10.98
CA GLU A 187 -55.51 -32.52 11.76
C GLU A 187 -54.31 -32.85 10.88
N MET A 188 -54.55 -33.47 9.71
CA MET A 188 -53.47 -33.70 8.74
C MET A 188 -53.02 -32.38 8.09
N THR A 189 -53.96 -31.47 7.79
CA THR A 189 -53.62 -30.13 7.27
C THR A 189 -52.78 -29.38 8.28
N PHE A 190 -53.20 -29.32 9.56
CA PHE A 190 -52.40 -28.72 10.62
C PHE A 190 -50.99 -29.31 10.69
N PHE A 191 -50.86 -30.64 10.68
CA PHE A 191 -49.54 -31.27 10.72
C PHE A 191 -48.69 -30.88 9.50
N GLU A 192 -49.25 -30.91 8.30
CA GLU A 192 -48.55 -30.61 7.05
C GLU A 192 -48.12 -29.15 6.91
N THR A 193 -48.90 -28.20 7.45
CA THR A 193 -48.59 -26.77 7.34
C THR A 193 -47.78 -26.26 8.53
N GLU A 194 -48.08 -26.72 9.74
CA GLU A 194 -47.53 -26.15 10.97
C GLU A 194 -46.35 -26.95 11.55
N ILE A 195 -46.28 -28.26 11.33
CA ILE A 195 -45.31 -29.13 12.01
C ILE A 195 -44.27 -29.70 11.05
N LYS A 196 -44.72 -30.26 9.93
CA LYS A 196 -43.87 -30.90 8.91
C LYS A 196 -42.75 -29.98 8.40
N PRO A 197 -42.99 -28.70 8.04
CA PRO A 197 -41.93 -27.86 7.49
C PRO A 197 -40.82 -27.61 8.52
N LEU A 198 -41.20 -27.40 9.79
CA LEU A 198 -40.21 -27.25 10.87
C LEU A 198 -39.42 -28.53 11.12
N LEU A 199 -40.05 -29.70 10.98
CA LEU A 199 -39.35 -31.00 11.09
C LEU A 199 -38.31 -31.16 9.97
N GLU A 200 -38.66 -30.80 8.73
CA GLU A 200 -37.78 -30.90 7.55
C GLU A 200 -36.52 -30.03 7.64
N THR A 201 -36.50 -29.01 8.54
CA THR A 201 -35.28 -28.25 8.82
C THR A 201 -34.21 -29.06 9.53
N ASN A 202 -34.54 -30.22 10.11
CA ASN A 202 -33.58 -31.06 10.82
C ASN A 202 -32.66 -31.82 9.85
N TYR A 203 -31.36 -31.73 10.08
CA TYR A 203 -30.36 -32.38 9.24
C TYR A 203 -29.16 -32.84 10.06
N TYR A 204 -28.37 -33.75 9.50
CA TYR A 204 -27.02 -34.04 9.96
C TYR A 204 -26.01 -33.35 9.07
N ARG A 205 -24.91 -32.90 9.66
CA ARG A 205 -23.77 -32.42 8.89
C ARG A 205 -22.66 -33.45 8.98
N ALA A 206 -22.27 -34.00 7.84
CA ALA A 206 -21.22 -35.00 7.77
C ALA A 206 -19.93 -34.43 8.40
N ILE A 207 -19.27 -35.26 9.21
CA ILE A 207 -17.98 -34.97 9.82
C ILE A 207 -16.93 -35.76 9.05
N GLY A 208 -15.90 -35.06 8.56
CA GLY A 208 -14.79 -35.66 7.86
C GLY A 208 -13.81 -36.37 8.80
N GLU A 209 -12.86 -37.10 8.23
CA GLU A 209 -11.82 -37.82 9.00
C GLU A 209 -10.94 -36.89 9.84
N ASN A 210 -10.90 -35.59 9.52
CA ASN A 210 -10.19 -34.56 10.28
C ASN A 210 -10.97 -34.02 11.50
N GLY A 211 -12.16 -34.56 11.78
CA GLY A 211 -13.04 -34.12 12.88
C GLY A 211 -13.78 -32.81 12.61
N GLY A 212 -13.56 -32.17 11.46
CA GLY A 212 -14.30 -31.00 11.03
C GLY A 212 -15.53 -31.37 10.21
N TYR A 213 -16.48 -30.45 10.09
CA TYR A 213 -17.57 -30.64 9.16
C TYR A 213 -17.09 -30.66 7.71
N VAL A 214 -17.71 -31.52 6.91
CA VAL A 214 -17.50 -31.57 5.46
C VAL A 214 -17.89 -30.22 4.85
N ASP A 215 -16.99 -29.68 4.03
CA ASP A 215 -17.18 -28.45 3.28
C ASP A 215 -16.40 -28.52 1.96
N TYR A 216 -17.12 -28.77 0.88
CA TYR A 216 -16.56 -28.89 -0.48
C TYR A 216 -16.46 -27.55 -1.20
N PHE A 217 -16.75 -26.42 -0.54
CA PHE A 217 -16.65 -25.11 -1.18
C PHE A 217 -15.28 -24.83 -1.78
N GLY A 218 -14.22 -25.38 -1.16
CA GLY A 218 -12.87 -25.29 -1.68
C GLY A 218 -12.76 -25.74 -3.15
N LEU A 219 -13.55 -26.71 -3.60
CA LEU A 219 -13.56 -27.17 -4.99
C LEU A 219 -14.17 -26.13 -5.95
N ILE A 220 -15.20 -25.41 -5.50
CA ILE A 220 -15.86 -24.33 -6.27
C ILE A 220 -14.95 -23.11 -6.34
N ASP A 221 -14.23 -22.84 -5.25
CA ASP A 221 -13.39 -21.66 -5.11
C ASP A 221 -12.00 -21.82 -5.72
N PHE A 222 -11.51 -23.06 -5.82
CA PHE A 222 -10.18 -23.37 -6.33
C PHE A 222 -9.88 -22.79 -7.72
N PRO A 223 -10.77 -22.87 -8.73
CA PRO A 223 -10.54 -22.23 -10.03
C PRO A 223 -10.31 -20.72 -9.94
N PHE A 224 -11.03 -20.02 -9.04
CA PHE A 224 -10.82 -18.60 -8.80
C PHE A 224 -9.48 -18.34 -8.13
N GLY A 225 -9.14 -19.13 -7.11
CA GLY A 225 -7.85 -19.06 -6.42
C GLY A 225 -6.67 -19.21 -7.39
N VAL A 226 -6.73 -20.19 -8.31
CA VAL A 226 -5.72 -20.40 -9.36
C VAL A 226 -5.65 -19.20 -10.30
N LEU A 227 -6.79 -18.69 -10.75
CA LEU A 227 -6.84 -17.52 -11.63
C LEU A 227 -6.22 -16.28 -10.98
N PHE A 228 -6.54 -16.00 -9.71
CA PHE A 228 -5.96 -14.89 -8.96
C PHE A 228 -4.48 -15.11 -8.65
N ALA A 229 -4.06 -16.34 -8.37
CA ALA A 229 -2.65 -16.66 -8.14
C ALA A 229 -1.82 -16.39 -9.40
N LEU A 230 -2.27 -16.88 -10.56
CA LEU A 230 -1.57 -16.67 -11.83
C LEU A 230 -1.52 -15.19 -12.22
N GLU A 231 -2.61 -14.45 -12.03
CA GLU A 231 -2.65 -13.02 -12.29
C GLU A 231 -1.75 -12.23 -11.32
N PHE A 232 -1.75 -12.57 -10.04
CA PHE A 232 -0.86 -11.97 -9.04
C PHE A 232 0.62 -12.22 -9.35
N LEU A 233 0.99 -13.47 -9.67
CA LEU A 233 2.36 -13.84 -10.04
C LEU A 233 2.77 -13.16 -11.35
N GLY A 234 1.92 -13.19 -12.38
CA GLY A 234 2.19 -12.55 -13.67
C GLY A 234 2.36 -11.03 -13.54
N ARG A 235 1.50 -10.36 -12.77
CA ARG A 235 1.58 -8.91 -12.58
C ARG A 235 2.77 -8.49 -11.72
N SER A 236 3.04 -9.18 -10.61
CA SER A 236 4.23 -8.90 -9.78
C SER A 236 5.52 -9.15 -10.55
N TRP A 237 5.60 -10.22 -11.34
CA TRP A 237 6.75 -10.50 -12.20
C TRP A 237 6.96 -9.42 -13.26
N PHE A 238 5.88 -8.98 -13.90
CA PHE A 238 5.93 -7.89 -14.89
C PHE A 238 6.34 -6.54 -14.28
N ILE A 239 5.90 -6.24 -13.06
CA ILE A 239 6.32 -5.05 -12.32
C ILE A 239 7.82 -5.10 -12.04
N SER A 240 8.32 -6.24 -11.53
CA SER A 240 9.76 -6.43 -11.26
C SER A 240 10.61 -6.33 -12.53
N ARG A 241 10.12 -6.84 -13.66
CA ARG A 241 10.81 -6.73 -14.96
C ARG A 241 10.83 -5.32 -15.55
N ARG A 242 9.79 -4.51 -15.29
CA ARG A 242 9.66 -3.16 -15.87
C ARG A 242 10.26 -2.06 -15.00
N ARG A 243 10.39 -2.29 -13.69
CA ARG A 243 10.90 -1.30 -12.74
C ARG A 243 12.30 -1.69 -12.29
N VAL A 244 13.26 -0.82 -12.56
CA VAL A 244 14.66 -1.02 -12.15
C VAL A 244 14.75 -0.93 -10.63
N GLY A 245 15.42 -1.91 -9.99
CA GLY A 245 15.67 -1.91 -8.54
C GLY A 245 14.54 -2.48 -7.65
N ILE A 246 13.49 -3.08 -8.21
CA ILE A 246 12.43 -3.74 -7.44
C ILE A 246 12.61 -5.25 -7.52
N SER A 247 12.88 -5.90 -6.39
CA SER A 247 12.90 -7.36 -6.34
C SER A 247 11.48 -7.91 -6.56
N TRP A 248 11.37 -9.16 -7.00
CA TRP A 248 10.05 -9.75 -7.23
C TRP A 248 9.21 -9.85 -5.94
N LEU A 249 9.87 -10.07 -4.79
CA LEU A 249 9.23 -10.04 -3.47
C LEU A 249 8.72 -8.64 -3.12
N ASP A 250 9.48 -7.59 -3.43
CA ASP A 250 9.02 -6.20 -3.21
C ASP A 250 7.80 -5.89 -4.09
N ALA A 251 7.77 -6.39 -5.33
CA ALA A 251 6.62 -6.25 -6.22
C ALA A 251 5.38 -6.98 -5.69
N MET A 252 5.55 -8.13 -5.02
CA MET A 252 4.46 -8.85 -4.34
C MET A 252 3.96 -8.07 -3.12
N LEU A 253 4.86 -7.55 -2.29
CA LEU A 253 4.51 -6.72 -1.12
C LEU A 253 3.76 -5.45 -1.51
N TRP A 254 4.11 -4.85 -2.65
CA TRP A 254 3.39 -3.68 -3.16
C TRP A 254 1.93 -3.98 -3.53
N ARG A 255 1.61 -5.26 -3.75
CA ARG A 255 0.25 -5.79 -3.98
C ARG A 255 -0.19 -6.72 -2.86
N TRP A 256 0.24 -6.46 -1.63
CA TRP A 256 -0.08 -7.29 -0.46
C TRP A 256 -1.57 -7.63 -0.33
N TYR A 257 -2.47 -6.71 -0.70
CA TYR A 257 -3.92 -6.93 -0.64
C TYR A 257 -4.38 -8.12 -1.50
N ASP A 258 -3.73 -8.40 -2.63
CA ASP A 258 -4.12 -9.51 -3.50
C ASP A 258 -3.93 -10.88 -2.82
N ILE A 259 -3.10 -10.96 -1.77
CA ILE A 259 -2.91 -12.20 -1.01
C ILE A 259 -4.20 -12.69 -0.35
N PHE A 260 -5.13 -11.78 -0.03
CA PHE A 260 -6.42 -12.15 0.57
C PHE A 260 -7.31 -12.97 -0.38
N PHE A 261 -7.09 -12.91 -1.70
CA PHE A 261 -7.76 -13.81 -2.64
C PHE A 261 -7.30 -15.26 -2.48
N LEU A 262 -6.08 -15.49 -2.01
CA LEU A 262 -5.48 -16.82 -1.91
C LEU A 262 -5.75 -17.48 -0.55
N LEU A 263 -6.31 -16.74 0.42
CA LEU A 263 -6.57 -17.29 1.75
C LEU A 263 -7.75 -18.28 1.73
N PRO A 264 -7.56 -19.51 2.26
CA PRO A 264 -8.61 -20.51 2.29
C PRO A 264 -9.56 -20.38 3.48
N ILE A 265 -9.14 -19.74 4.58
CA ILE A 265 -9.88 -19.69 5.86
C ILE A 265 -10.65 -18.36 6.02
N TRP A 266 -9.97 -17.22 5.92
CA TRP A 266 -10.57 -15.88 6.11
C TRP A 266 -11.07 -15.29 4.79
N ARG A 267 -11.95 -16.02 4.11
CA ARG A 267 -12.43 -15.65 2.77
C ARG A 267 -13.18 -14.31 2.74
N TRP A 268 -13.75 -13.88 3.87
CA TRP A 268 -14.40 -12.56 3.99
C TRP A 268 -13.42 -11.38 3.81
N LEU A 269 -12.12 -11.58 4.05
CA LEU A 269 -11.09 -10.55 3.80
C LEU A 269 -10.96 -10.19 2.31
N ARG A 270 -11.52 -10.98 1.40
CA ARG A 270 -11.58 -10.68 -0.04
C ARG A 270 -12.31 -9.39 -0.36
N VAL A 271 -13.13 -8.86 0.55
CA VAL A 271 -13.72 -7.52 0.42
C VAL A 271 -12.64 -6.46 0.16
N ILE A 272 -11.48 -6.58 0.80
CA ILE A 272 -10.37 -5.63 0.68
C ILE A 272 -9.86 -5.56 -0.77
N PRO A 273 -9.32 -6.65 -1.36
CA PRO A 273 -8.79 -6.56 -2.72
C PRO A 273 -9.88 -6.38 -3.78
N VAL A 274 -11.12 -6.84 -3.56
CA VAL A 274 -12.25 -6.55 -4.47
C VAL A 274 -12.51 -5.05 -4.54
N THR A 275 -12.54 -4.37 -3.40
CA THR A 275 -12.74 -2.92 -3.31
C THR A 275 -11.61 -2.17 -4.03
N VAL A 276 -10.36 -2.60 -3.84
CA VAL A 276 -9.20 -2.04 -4.54
C VAL A 276 -9.32 -2.24 -6.07
N ARG A 277 -9.72 -3.42 -6.53
CA ARG A 277 -9.90 -3.71 -7.97
C ARG A 277 -11.03 -2.89 -8.60
N LEU A 278 -12.13 -2.68 -7.89
CA LEU A 278 -13.21 -1.79 -8.35
C LEU A 278 -12.73 -0.35 -8.51
N SER A 279 -11.83 0.10 -7.62
CA SER A 279 -11.18 1.41 -7.74
C SER A 279 -10.24 1.47 -8.95
N GLN A 280 -9.40 0.46 -9.13
CA GLN A 280 -8.47 0.37 -10.28
C GLN A 280 -9.19 0.29 -11.63
N ALA A 281 -10.34 -0.38 -11.68
CA ALA A 281 -11.21 -0.47 -12.85
C ALA A 281 -12.00 0.82 -13.14
N GLN A 282 -11.85 1.85 -12.30
CA GLN A 282 -12.58 3.12 -12.34
C GLN A 282 -14.10 2.95 -12.25
N ILE A 283 -14.56 1.89 -11.58
CA ILE A 283 -15.99 1.65 -11.29
C ILE A 283 -16.41 2.44 -10.04
N ILE A 284 -15.50 2.54 -9.06
CA ILE A 284 -15.66 3.32 -7.84
C ILE A 284 -14.43 4.24 -7.72
N ASN A 285 -14.56 5.45 -7.17
CA ASN A 285 -13.42 6.36 -7.00
C ASN A 285 -12.93 6.34 -5.54
N LEU A 286 -11.92 5.52 -5.23
CA LEU A 286 -11.29 5.44 -3.90
C LEU A 286 -9.83 5.90 -3.92
N ASN A 287 -9.45 6.73 -4.90
CA ASN A 287 -8.06 7.13 -5.14
C ASN A 287 -7.40 7.80 -3.93
N SER A 288 -8.16 8.52 -3.11
CA SER A 288 -7.64 9.18 -1.90
C SER A 288 -7.26 8.18 -0.80
N ILE A 289 -8.08 7.15 -0.58
CA ILE A 289 -7.86 6.12 0.44
C ILE A 289 -6.74 5.17 -0.01
N GLN A 290 -6.70 4.83 -1.30
CA GLN A 290 -5.66 3.96 -1.85
C GLN A 290 -4.26 4.59 -1.74
N LYS A 291 -4.12 5.88 -2.08
CA LYS A 291 -2.84 6.59 -1.93
C LYS A 291 -2.35 6.56 -0.48
N GLN A 292 -3.23 6.85 0.47
CA GLN A 292 -2.90 6.89 1.90
C GLN A 292 -2.54 5.51 2.48
N LEU A 293 -3.25 4.44 2.11
CA LEU A 293 -2.94 3.07 2.55
C LEU A 293 -1.67 2.52 1.90
N SER A 294 -1.42 2.86 0.64
CA SER A 294 -0.18 2.48 -0.04
C SER A 294 1.01 3.26 0.50
N GLN A 295 0.83 4.48 0.98
CA GLN A 295 1.89 5.28 1.62
C GLN A 295 2.18 4.78 3.04
N GLY A 296 1.17 4.48 3.87
CA GLY A 296 1.38 4.08 5.26
C GLY A 296 2.07 2.72 5.47
N LEU A 297 1.95 1.79 4.53
CA LEU A 297 2.61 0.46 4.60
C LEU A 297 3.95 0.43 3.85
N VAL A 298 4.17 1.36 2.90
CA VAL A 298 5.41 1.52 2.12
C VAL A 298 6.37 2.52 2.77
N ALA A 299 5.86 3.47 3.58
CA ALA A 299 6.68 4.37 4.38
C ALA A 299 7.59 3.58 5.33
N GLY A 300 7.10 2.52 5.99
CA GLY A 300 7.94 1.70 6.88
C GLY A 300 9.18 1.02 6.24
N ILE A 301 9.34 1.06 4.91
CA ILE A 301 10.54 0.55 4.21
C ILE A 301 11.28 1.67 3.43
N ALA A 302 10.66 2.84 3.25
CA ALA A 302 11.25 3.99 2.55
C ALA A 302 11.48 5.22 3.45
N GLU A 303 11.04 5.17 4.71
CA GLU A 303 11.07 6.27 5.66
C GLU A 303 12.32 6.15 6.51
N ASP A 304 13.40 6.72 5.98
CA ASP A 304 14.08 7.75 6.73
C ASP A 304 15.04 8.51 5.80
N VAL A 305 15.33 9.77 6.15
CA VAL A 305 16.69 10.31 5.99
C VAL A 305 17.05 10.87 4.59
N THR A 306 16.25 11.79 4.04
CA THR A 306 16.76 12.73 2.99
C THR A 306 16.57 14.19 3.35
N GLU A 307 15.36 14.64 3.70
CA GLU A 307 15.14 16.02 4.13
C GLU A 307 15.80 16.31 5.48
N VAL A 308 15.59 15.41 6.45
CA VAL A 308 16.25 15.47 7.77
C VAL A 308 17.77 15.36 7.64
N VAL A 309 18.29 14.65 6.63
CA VAL A 309 19.75 14.49 6.44
C VAL A 309 20.40 15.75 5.97
N ILE A 310 19.83 16.42 4.97
CA ILE A 310 20.41 17.65 4.43
C ILE A 310 20.39 18.74 5.51
N ILE A 311 19.28 18.86 6.25
CA ILE A 311 19.18 19.78 7.39
C ILE A 311 20.19 19.41 8.49
N ARG A 312 20.35 18.13 8.80
CA ARG A 312 21.29 17.64 9.82
C ARG A 312 22.74 17.86 9.42
N LEU A 313 23.09 17.69 8.14
CA LEU A 313 24.40 18.00 7.58
C LEU A 313 24.71 19.49 7.66
N ILE A 314 23.78 20.35 7.22
CA ILE A 314 23.96 21.81 7.29
C ILE A 314 24.12 22.24 8.76
N ASN A 315 23.29 21.74 9.67
CA ASN A 315 23.39 22.03 11.10
C ASN A 315 24.73 21.54 11.70
N GLN A 316 25.24 20.38 11.26
CA GLN A 316 26.55 19.87 11.68
C GLN A 316 27.68 20.79 11.21
N ILE A 317 27.62 21.26 9.96
CA ILE A 317 28.60 22.22 9.42
C ILE A 317 28.50 23.55 10.18
N GLN A 318 27.31 24.10 10.36
CA GLN A 318 27.10 25.34 11.12
C GLN A 318 27.62 25.22 12.56
N THR A 319 27.43 24.06 13.20
CA THR A 319 27.94 23.80 14.55
C THR A 319 29.46 23.75 14.59
N SER A 320 30.10 23.09 13.63
CA SER A 320 31.56 23.02 13.53
C SER A 320 32.18 24.40 13.26
N VAL A 321 31.56 25.19 12.37
CA VAL A 321 31.96 26.58 12.08
C VAL A 321 31.78 27.47 13.31
N ARG A 322 30.64 27.38 14.00
CA ARG A 322 30.34 28.16 15.23
C ARG A 322 31.28 27.80 16.39
N ASN A 323 31.78 26.56 16.43
CA ASN A 323 32.71 26.10 17.46
C ASN A 323 34.18 26.46 17.17
N GLY A 324 34.47 27.16 16.07
CA GLY A 324 35.81 27.60 15.70
C GLY A 324 36.71 26.48 15.18
N ASP A 325 36.14 25.36 14.73
CA ASP A 325 36.91 24.22 14.22
C ASP A 325 37.65 24.57 12.92
N LEU A 326 37.17 25.56 12.15
CA LEU A 326 37.85 26.09 10.97
C LEU A 326 39.19 26.74 11.35
N GLY A 327 39.22 27.58 12.39
CA GLY A 327 40.46 28.16 12.91
C GLY A 327 41.44 27.10 13.43
N ARG A 328 40.93 25.98 13.97
CA ARG A 328 41.74 24.85 14.44
C ARG A 328 42.36 24.05 13.28
N LEU A 329 41.58 23.74 12.26
CA LEU A 329 42.06 23.03 11.06
C LEU A 329 43.14 23.83 10.32
N LEU A 330 42.99 25.15 10.24
CA LEU A 330 43.97 26.05 9.61
C LEU A 330 45.24 26.27 10.46
N SER A 331 45.17 26.02 11.77
CA SER A 331 46.35 26.08 12.65
C SER A 331 47.04 24.73 12.85
N GLN A 332 46.35 23.61 12.61
CA GLN A 332 46.88 22.25 12.77
C GLN A 332 47.44 21.61 11.49
N GLN A 333 47.77 22.39 10.46
CA GLN A 333 48.27 21.88 9.18
C GLN A 333 49.70 21.28 9.20
N THR A 334 50.35 21.13 10.34
CA THR A 334 51.72 20.60 10.43
C THR A 334 51.87 19.15 10.92
N ALA A 335 50.79 18.41 11.19
CA ALA A 335 50.93 17.07 11.81
C ALA A 335 50.01 15.95 11.29
N HIS A 336 49.42 16.10 10.10
CA HIS A 336 48.75 14.97 9.44
C HIS A 336 49.43 14.64 8.11
N THR A 337 50.15 13.52 8.12
CA THR A 337 50.68 12.85 6.94
C THR A 337 49.52 12.62 5.98
N TYR A 338 49.55 13.30 4.84
CA TYR A 338 48.66 13.01 3.71
C TYR A 338 48.76 11.51 3.43
N VAL A 339 47.64 10.79 3.52
CA VAL A 339 47.61 9.37 3.16
C VAL A 339 47.59 9.34 1.64
N ASP A 340 48.79 9.26 1.07
CA ASP A 340 49.01 9.01 -0.34
C ASP A 340 48.63 7.55 -0.61
N ILE A 341 47.53 7.36 -1.32
CA ILE A 341 47.03 6.04 -1.70
C ILE A 341 47.64 5.62 -3.05
N ASN A 342 48.29 6.54 -3.79
CA ASN A 342 48.57 6.34 -5.21
C ASN A 342 49.79 7.11 -5.78
N ASP A 343 50.91 7.24 -5.05
CA ASP A 343 52.22 7.80 -5.49
C ASP A 343 52.15 9.13 -6.31
N THR A 344 51.01 9.83 -6.27
CA THR A 344 50.68 10.99 -7.11
C THR A 344 49.98 11.97 -6.20
N ASN A 345 50.54 13.17 -6.04
CA ASN A 345 49.88 14.20 -5.28
C ASN A 345 48.71 14.78 -6.11
N GLU A 346 47.49 14.29 -5.85
CA GLU A 346 46.30 14.67 -6.62
C GLU A 346 46.01 16.17 -6.54
N ILE A 347 46.43 16.83 -5.47
CA ILE A 347 46.27 18.28 -5.31
C ILE A 347 47.18 19.02 -6.29
N ILE A 348 48.44 18.60 -6.46
CA ILE A 348 49.36 19.20 -7.42
C ILE A 348 48.83 19.00 -8.85
N GLU A 349 48.30 17.81 -9.16
CA GLU A 349 47.77 17.51 -10.49
C GLU A 349 46.49 18.30 -10.80
N LEU A 350 45.58 18.46 -9.83
CA LEU A 350 44.41 19.32 -9.97
C LEU A 350 44.79 20.80 -10.17
N ILE A 351 45.79 21.28 -9.43
CA ILE A 351 46.32 22.64 -9.60
C ILE A 351 46.96 22.80 -10.98
N ARG A 352 47.67 21.79 -11.50
CA ARG A 352 48.22 21.79 -12.86
C ARG A 352 47.12 21.90 -13.90
N ILE A 353 46.07 21.09 -13.78
CA ILE A 353 44.90 21.15 -14.68
C ILE A 353 44.25 22.53 -14.63
N LEU A 354 44.01 23.07 -13.43
CA LEU A 354 43.40 24.39 -13.26
C LEU A 354 44.30 25.52 -13.77
N ALA A 355 45.61 25.46 -13.51
CA ALA A 355 46.58 26.44 -13.98
C ALA A 355 46.66 26.43 -15.51
N LYS A 356 46.62 25.24 -16.12
CA LYS A 356 46.57 25.07 -17.57
C LYS A 356 45.28 25.62 -18.17
N VAL A 357 44.11 25.28 -17.61
CA VAL A 357 42.83 25.86 -18.04
C VAL A 357 42.83 27.37 -17.88
N THR A 358 43.44 27.88 -16.81
CA THR A 358 43.52 29.31 -16.56
C THR A 358 44.44 30.01 -17.57
N ALA A 359 45.63 29.48 -17.82
CA ALA A 359 46.60 30.02 -18.78
C ALA A 359 46.14 29.92 -20.24
N ASP A 360 45.47 28.82 -20.59
CA ASP A 360 45.08 28.54 -21.98
C ASP A 360 43.72 29.14 -22.33
N ARG A 361 42.80 29.25 -21.37
CA ARG A 361 41.40 29.63 -21.65
C ARG A 361 40.93 30.85 -20.87
N VAL A 362 41.20 30.92 -19.57
CA VAL A 362 40.65 31.99 -18.75
C VAL A 362 41.38 33.30 -19.00
N LEU A 363 42.72 33.30 -18.93
CA LEU A 363 43.55 34.48 -19.13
C LEU A 363 43.24 35.16 -20.47
N PRO A 364 43.33 34.47 -21.62
CA PRO A 364 42.95 35.07 -22.90
C PRO A 364 41.51 35.59 -22.94
N ALA A 365 40.56 34.93 -22.26
CA ALA A 365 39.16 35.34 -22.25
C ALA A 365 38.91 36.60 -21.41
N ILE A 366 39.67 36.81 -20.32
CA ILE A 366 39.54 37.98 -19.42
C ILE A 366 40.54 39.10 -19.74
N GLN A 367 41.35 38.93 -20.80
CA GLN A 367 42.35 39.92 -21.20
C GLN A 367 41.79 41.34 -21.29
N PRO A 368 40.66 41.63 -21.98
CA PRO A 368 40.20 43.01 -22.12
C PRO A 368 39.79 43.64 -20.79
N GLU A 369 39.20 42.87 -19.87
CA GLU A 369 38.84 43.35 -18.53
C GLU A 369 40.08 43.63 -17.69
N VAL A 370 41.08 42.73 -17.73
CA VAL A 370 42.33 42.89 -17.00
C VAL A 370 43.13 44.07 -17.54
N GLU A 371 43.25 44.23 -18.85
CA GLU A 371 43.93 45.37 -19.45
C GLU A 371 43.25 46.69 -19.06
N THR A 372 41.92 46.73 -19.01
CA THR A 372 41.18 47.91 -18.57
C THR A 372 41.48 48.26 -17.10
N LEU A 373 41.48 47.27 -16.21
CA LEU A 373 41.79 47.47 -14.79
C LEU A 373 43.25 47.90 -14.57
N LEU A 374 44.19 47.27 -15.28
CA LEU A 374 45.61 47.61 -15.20
C LEU A 374 45.87 49.00 -15.77
N GLN A 375 45.23 49.36 -16.88
CA GLN A 375 45.32 50.70 -17.45
C GLN A 375 44.79 51.74 -16.46
N TYR A 376 43.68 51.47 -15.79
CA TYR A 376 43.15 52.36 -14.75
C TYR A 376 44.14 52.53 -13.58
N SER A 377 44.72 51.43 -13.10
CA SER A 377 45.70 51.45 -12.00
C SER A 377 46.97 52.21 -12.37
N ILE A 378 47.55 51.92 -13.55
CA ILE A 378 48.78 52.55 -14.03
C ILE A 378 48.56 54.03 -14.36
N GLU A 379 47.45 54.39 -15.00
CA GLU A 379 47.13 55.81 -15.23
C GLU A 379 46.95 56.57 -13.91
N LYS A 380 46.29 55.96 -12.92
CA LYS A 380 46.11 56.56 -11.59
C LYS A 380 47.44 56.75 -10.88
N SER A 381 48.33 55.75 -10.89
CA SER A 381 49.66 55.84 -10.29
C SER A 381 50.57 56.83 -11.02
N LEU A 382 50.56 56.85 -12.36
CA LEU A 382 51.33 57.82 -13.16
C LEU A 382 50.89 59.25 -12.86
N LYS A 383 49.58 59.51 -12.82
CA LYS A 383 49.01 60.82 -12.47
C LYS A 383 49.40 61.31 -11.07
N GLN A 384 49.71 60.40 -10.16
CA GLN A 384 50.17 60.70 -8.80
C GLN A 384 51.69 60.87 -8.69
N SER A 385 52.45 60.58 -9.75
CA SER A 385 53.91 60.65 -9.73
C SER A 385 54.46 62.06 -10.03
N PRO A 386 55.63 62.44 -9.48
CA PRO A 386 56.31 63.69 -9.84
C PRO A 386 56.66 63.79 -11.33
N ALA A 387 56.91 62.66 -11.99
CA ALA A 387 57.24 62.59 -13.41
C ALA A 387 56.09 63.07 -14.32
N TYR A 388 54.83 62.88 -13.90
CA TYR A 388 53.65 63.35 -14.63
C TYR A 388 53.54 64.88 -14.66
N GLN A 389 54.01 65.56 -13.60
CA GLN A 389 53.99 67.02 -13.54
C GLN A 389 54.90 67.66 -14.60
N GLY A 390 56.03 67.04 -14.93
CA GLY A 390 56.96 67.53 -15.96
C GLY A 390 56.44 67.37 -17.39
N ILE A 391 55.58 66.37 -17.65
CA ILE A 391 55.05 66.07 -18.99
C ILE A 391 53.73 66.82 -19.25
N LYS A 392 53.00 67.23 -18.19
CA LYS A 392 51.72 67.94 -18.26
C LYS A 392 51.77 69.28 -19.02
N ILE A 393 52.94 69.92 -19.13
CA ILE A 393 53.13 71.24 -19.74
C ILE A 393 53.08 71.17 -21.29
N LEU A 394 53.24 69.99 -21.89
CA LEU A 394 53.20 69.83 -23.34
C LEU A 394 51.77 69.68 -23.87
N PRO A 395 51.39 70.38 -24.96
CA PRO A 395 50.09 70.17 -25.60
C PRO A 395 49.98 68.74 -26.14
N GLY A 396 48.93 68.01 -25.73
CA GLY A 396 48.71 66.61 -26.10
C GLY A 396 49.22 65.57 -25.08
N SER A 397 49.75 66.00 -23.93
CA SER A 397 50.33 65.14 -22.88
C SER A 397 49.42 64.02 -22.37
N ASP A 398 48.12 64.25 -22.18
CA ASP A 398 47.18 63.22 -21.74
C ASP A 398 47.02 62.06 -22.74
N ARG A 399 47.13 62.36 -24.04
CA ARG A 399 47.10 61.32 -25.09
C ARG A 399 48.36 60.49 -25.08
N THR A 400 49.51 61.13 -24.88
CA THR A 400 50.81 60.45 -24.80
C THR A 400 50.88 59.50 -23.59
N ILE A 401 50.39 59.94 -22.43
CA ILE A 401 50.45 59.14 -21.20
C ILE A 401 49.49 57.96 -21.24
N SER A 402 48.28 58.14 -21.79
CA SER A 402 47.35 57.03 -22.00
C SER A 402 47.86 56.04 -23.06
N SER A 403 48.55 56.49 -24.11
CA SER A 403 49.18 55.57 -25.08
C SER A 403 50.32 54.75 -24.48
N ILE A 404 51.16 55.38 -23.64
CA ILE A 404 52.24 54.69 -22.93
C ILE A 404 51.64 53.67 -21.94
N SER A 405 50.60 54.05 -21.20
CA SER A 405 49.88 53.15 -20.28
C SER A 405 49.32 51.93 -21.02
N ARG A 406 48.59 52.14 -22.13
CA ARG A 406 48.05 51.03 -22.94
C ARG A 406 49.13 50.12 -23.51
N GLN A 407 50.23 50.70 -24.00
CA GLN A 407 51.31 49.92 -24.58
C GLN A 407 52.08 49.13 -23.52
N LEU A 408 52.34 49.72 -22.35
CA LEU A 408 52.94 49.02 -21.22
C LEU A 408 52.04 47.91 -20.69
N VAL A 409 50.73 48.16 -20.57
CA VAL A 409 49.75 47.17 -20.10
C VAL A 409 49.68 45.99 -21.06
N SER A 410 49.47 46.23 -22.35
CA SER A 410 49.36 45.17 -23.35
C SER A 410 50.65 44.36 -23.49
N GLN A 411 51.82 45.01 -23.49
CA GLN A 411 53.11 44.32 -23.54
C GLN A 411 53.39 43.52 -22.26
N SER A 412 53.10 44.09 -21.09
CA SER A 412 53.31 43.39 -19.80
C SER A 412 52.35 42.22 -19.64
N TYR A 413 51.09 42.39 -20.05
CA TYR A 413 50.10 41.32 -20.02
C TYR A 413 50.48 40.19 -20.97
N SER A 414 50.86 40.53 -22.20
CA SER A 414 51.30 39.55 -23.20
C SER A 414 52.55 38.80 -22.74
N ALA A 415 53.55 39.51 -22.20
CA ALA A 415 54.77 38.93 -21.67
C ALA A 415 54.49 38.04 -20.45
N PHE A 416 53.58 38.46 -19.56
CA PHE A 416 53.17 37.67 -18.40
C PHE A 416 52.44 36.40 -18.83
N SER A 417 51.46 36.51 -19.74
CA SER A 417 50.71 35.37 -20.26
C SER A 417 51.62 34.37 -20.97
N SER A 418 52.54 34.83 -21.82
CA SER A 418 53.49 33.95 -22.51
C SER A 418 54.48 33.30 -21.55
N THR A 419 54.96 34.04 -20.55
CA THR A 419 55.89 33.51 -19.54
C THR A 419 55.20 32.48 -18.66
N LEU A 420 53.93 32.71 -18.29
CA LEU A 420 53.15 31.75 -17.52
C LEU A 420 52.86 30.48 -18.33
N GLN A 421 52.50 30.62 -19.61
CA GLN A 421 52.32 29.47 -20.52
C GLN A 421 53.62 28.68 -20.69
N ALA A 422 54.77 29.35 -20.79
CA ALA A 422 56.09 28.71 -20.88
C ALA A 422 56.49 28.02 -19.56
N ALA A 423 56.24 28.65 -18.41
CA ALA A 423 56.55 28.09 -17.09
C ALA A 423 55.72 26.84 -16.77
N LEU A 424 54.49 26.76 -17.29
CA LEU A 424 53.62 25.57 -17.19
C LEU A 424 54.06 24.41 -18.10
N ALA A 425 55.02 24.62 -19.00
CA ALA A 425 55.58 23.59 -19.87
C ALA A 425 56.82 22.89 -19.27
N GLU A 426 57.48 23.49 -18.28
CA GLU A 426 58.64 22.91 -17.58
C GLU A 426 58.23 22.23 -16.27
N ASP A 427 57.81 20.97 -16.39
CA ASP A 427 57.04 20.22 -15.37
C ASP A 427 57.67 20.10 -13.97
N LYS A 428 59.00 20.17 -13.81
CA LYS A 428 59.65 19.85 -12.52
C LYS A 428 59.92 21.03 -11.58
N GLN A 429 60.06 22.25 -12.10
CA GLN A 429 60.24 23.44 -11.26
C GLN A 429 58.90 24.00 -10.77
N PHE A 430 57.86 23.89 -11.59
CA PHE A 430 56.51 24.31 -11.26
C PHE A 430 55.99 23.63 -9.99
N ASP A 431 56.12 22.30 -9.89
CA ASP A 431 55.64 21.52 -8.75
C ASP A 431 56.25 21.99 -7.42
N ARG A 432 57.57 22.27 -7.40
CA ARG A 432 58.27 22.75 -6.20
C ARG A 432 57.85 24.17 -5.80
N LEU A 433 57.65 25.04 -6.79
CA LEU A 433 57.22 26.42 -6.54
C LEU A 433 55.78 26.45 -6.02
N VAL A 434 54.90 25.61 -6.56
CA VAL A 434 53.52 25.45 -6.10
C VAL A 434 53.49 24.92 -4.68
N GLU A 435 54.27 23.88 -4.38
CA GLU A 435 54.35 23.30 -3.03
C GLU A 435 54.84 24.34 -2.00
N SER A 436 55.90 25.08 -2.33
CA SER A 436 56.40 26.16 -1.46
C SER A 436 55.40 27.30 -1.32
N LEU A 437 54.68 27.65 -2.38
CA LEU A 437 53.69 28.72 -2.37
C LEU A 437 52.48 28.34 -1.51
N ILE A 438 51.97 27.12 -1.64
CA ILE A 438 50.87 26.60 -0.81
C ILE A 438 51.29 26.61 0.66
N SER A 439 52.49 26.11 0.97
CA SER A 439 52.99 26.06 2.35
C SER A 439 53.13 27.46 2.96
N ASN A 440 53.70 28.40 2.21
CA ASN A 440 53.95 29.75 2.71
C ASN A 440 52.67 30.59 2.79
N ILE A 441 51.78 30.50 1.79
CA ILE A 441 50.47 31.17 1.83
C ILE A 441 49.64 30.63 2.99
N GLY A 442 49.59 29.31 3.19
CA GLY A 442 48.86 28.70 4.30
C GLY A 442 49.33 29.24 5.65
N LYS A 443 50.65 29.29 5.86
CA LYS A 443 51.26 29.82 7.09
C LYS A 443 50.96 31.31 7.29
N SER A 444 51.19 32.15 6.28
CA SER A 444 50.97 33.59 6.37
C SER A 444 49.50 33.95 6.54
N PHE A 445 48.60 33.27 5.81
CA PHE A 445 47.16 33.53 5.86
C PHE A 445 46.56 33.08 7.19
N SER A 446 46.96 31.91 7.70
CA SER A 446 46.55 31.43 9.04
C SER A 446 47.01 32.40 10.14
N SER A 447 48.27 32.83 10.08
CA SER A 447 48.85 33.79 11.04
C SER A 447 48.12 35.14 11.03
N GLU A 448 47.84 35.71 9.86
CA GLU A 448 47.19 37.03 9.74
C GLU A 448 45.69 36.98 10.09
N LEU A 449 44.98 35.92 9.70
CA LEU A 449 43.56 35.77 10.04
C LEU A 449 43.33 35.58 11.53
N GLN A 450 44.25 34.93 12.23
CA GLN A 450 44.24 34.83 13.69
C GLN A 450 44.56 36.18 14.35
N ALA A 451 45.51 36.94 13.80
CA ALA A 451 45.92 38.23 14.36
C ALA A 451 44.82 39.30 14.30
N GLN A 452 44.03 39.37 13.22
CA GLN A 452 43.05 40.44 13.00
C GLN A 452 41.61 40.10 13.43
N GLN A 453 41.38 39.02 14.18
CA GLN A 453 40.03 38.49 14.50
C GLN A 453 39.13 38.28 13.25
N SER A 454 39.72 38.25 12.06
CA SER A 454 39.00 38.14 10.80
C SER A 454 38.37 36.76 10.64
N MET A 455 38.94 35.75 11.30
CA MET A 455 38.39 34.39 11.34
C MET A 455 36.97 34.35 11.91
N THR A 456 36.73 35.02 13.04
CA THR A 456 35.40 35.05 13.67
C THR A 456 34.36 35.73 12.78
N LYS A 457 34.76 36.77 12.03
CA LYS A 457 33.88 37.43 11.09
C LYS A 457 33.54 36.54 9.89
N ILE A 458 34.50 35.77 9.40
CA ILE A 458 34.28 34.79 8.32
C ILE A 458 33.36 33.67 8.79
N GLU A 459 33.57 33.14 10.01
CA GLU A 459 32.72 32.10 10.60
C GLU A 459 31.26 32.55 10.73
N LEU A 460 31.02 33.79 11.17
CA LEU A 460 29.67 34.37 11.23
C LEU A 460 29.03 34.47 9.84
N LEU A 461 29.74 35.01 8.86
CA LEU A 461 29.23 35.13 7.48
C LEU A 461 28.96 33.76 6.83
N LEU A 462 29.76 32.74 7.15
CA LEU A 462 29.52 31.37 6.67
C LEU A 462 28.30 30.73 7.32
N VAL A 463 28.09 30.95 8.62
CA VAL A 463 26.87 30.48 9.31
C VAL A 463 25.63 31.15 8.71
N ASP A 464 25.69 32.46 8.45
CA ASP A 464 24.60 33.22 7.85
C ASP A 464 24.31 32.75 6.41
N LEU A 465 25.34 32.52 5.60
CA LEU A 465 25.20 31.98 4.24
C LEU A 465 24.58 30.57 4.25
N LEU A 466 25.00 29.70 5.17
CA LEU A 466 24.44 28.36 5.32
C LEU A 466 22.97 28.40 5.76
N GLU A 467 22.60 29.38 6.59
CA GLU A 467 21.22 29.62 6.99
C GLU A 467 20.38 30.09 5.79
N GLU A 468 20.92 31.00 4.98
CA GLU A 468 20.29 31.48 3.75
C GLU A 468 20.08 30.35 2.72
N ILE A 469 21.07 29.45 2.56
CA ILE A 469 20.95 28.27 1.69
C ILE A 469 19.86 27.33 2.23
N LYS A 470 19.83 27.09 3.55
CA LYS A 470 18.81 26.25 4.19
C LYS A 470 17.41 26.78 3.90
N ILE A 471 17.18 28.07 4.07
CA ILE A 471 15.86 28.70 3.83
C ILE A 471 15.51 28.67 2.34
N ASN A 472 16.41 29.11 1.46
CA ASN A 472 16.09 29.27 0.03
C ASN A 472 15.95 27.95 -0.74
N TYR A 473 16.66 26.90 -0.34
CA TYR A 473 16.70 25.64 -1.07
C TYR A 473 15.91 24.51 -0.41
N VAL A 474 15.95 24.37 0.92
CA VAL A 474 15.30 23.23 1.58
C VAL A 474 13.79 23.44 1.71
N GLU A 475 13.34 24.65 2.05
CA GLU A 475 11.91 24.94 2.23
C GLU A 475 11.14 24.83 0.89
N ARG A 476 11.82 25.13 -0.21
CA ARG A 476 11.28 25.06 -1.58
C ARG A 476 11.26 23.64 -2.18
N LEU A 477 12.08 22.73 -1.67
CA LEU A 477 12.12 21.31 -2.06
C LEU A 477 10.94 20.50 -1.50
N SER A 478 10.31 20.97 -0.41
CA SER A 478 9.18 20.28 0.24
C SER A 478 7.91 20.19 -0.62
N GLN A 479 7.76 21.04 -1.64
CA GLN A 479 6.53 21.13 -2.42
C GLN A 479 6.58 20.54 -3.84
N GLU A 480 7.76 20.29 -4.45
CA GLU A 480 7.76 19.94 -5.88
C GLU A 480 8.54 18.68 -6.31
N ASP A 481 9.64 18.22 -5.69
CA ASP A 481 10.48 17.19 -6.36
C ASP A 481 11.09 16.13 -5.43
N ILE A 482 10.33 15.61 -4.46
CA ILE A 482 10.79 14.46 -3.66
C ILE A 482 10.89 13.19 -4.54
N GLU A 483 10.02 13.05 -5.53
CA GLU A 483 9.93 11.83 -6.35
C GLU A 483 11.05 11.75 -7.41
N ASP A 484 11.46 12.89 -7.99
CA ASP A 484 12.52 12.97 -9.00
C ASP A 484 13.94 12.84 -8.39
N ILE A 485 14.17 13.38 -7.18
CA ILE A 485 15.46 13.28 -6.47
C ILE A 485 15.71 11.85 -5.98
N LEU A 486 14.66 11.13 -5.54
CA LEU A 486 14.74 9.72 -5.19
C LEU A 486 15.06 8.84 -6.40
N GLU A 487 14.57 9.20 -7.59
CA GLU A 487 14.87 8.49 -8.84
C GLU A 487 16.34 8.69 -9.26
N GLN A 488 16.86 9.92 -9.14
CA GLN A 488 18.26 10.24 -9.47
C GLN A 488 19.26 9.63 -8.49
N THR A 489 18.99 9.67 -7.18
CA THR A 489 19.90 9.12 -6.16
C THR A 489 20.03 7.60 -6.27
N ARG A 490 18.95 6.91 -6.69
CA ARG A 490 18.96 5.47 -6.97
C ARG A 490 19.82 5.10 -8.19
N SER A 491 19.93 6.00 -9.17
CA SER A 491 20.76 5.77 -10.37
C SER A 491 22.27 5.91 -10.08
N LEU A 492 22.66 6.81 -9.17
CA LEU A 492 24.06 7.03 -8.80
C LEU A 492 24.62 5.87 -7.93
N ARG A 493 23.79 5.28 -7.07
CA ARG A 493 24.15 4.12 -6.24
C ARG A 493 24.34 2.80 -7.03
N GLN A 494 24.00 2.77 -8.32
CA GLN A 494 24.26 1.64 -9.21
C GLN A 494 25.58 1.78 -9.99
N GLN A 495 26.26 2.93 -9.89
CA GLN A 495 27.53 3.19 -10.59
C GLN A 495 28.75 3.24 -9.66
N SER A 496 28.54 3.19 -8.34
CA SER A 496 29.56 2.81 -7.34
C SER A 496 29.36 1.35 -6.95
#